data_AF-A0AAE4G1E5-F1
#
_entry.id   AF-A0AAE4G1E5-F1
#
_cell.length_a   1.000
_cell.length_b   1.000
_cell.length_c   1.000
_cell.angle_alpha   90.00
_cell.angle_beta   90.00
_cell.angle_gamma   90.00
#
_symmetry.space_group_name_H-M   'P 1'
#
loop_
_entity.id
_entity.type
_entity.pdbx_description
1 polymer ?
#
loop_
_entity_poly.entity_id
_entity_poly.type
_entity_poly.pdbx_seq_one_letter_code
_entity_poly.pdbx_strand_id
1 'polypeptide(L)'
;MLDPYEAREERKDFTVADQRAYVLVIETETGRTVRTEEVKGLILGQVLTNDTLAVETSQAYYPGGNGHGTITTYPLAKPTAKAATIPTDKWLVGATQDSLLLAPSNMSQGHFGAQPLTRLSESGHVVGTVTGVTEVYRGGWVGRVKDGTDSKDEDTPTELVHLDSGVTTDVAGLKVEEVALPTAAGLLVSRETTTGEGQNSKTTSTPQFWLSAADDGHPHTENLEQFSTK
;
A
#
# COMPACT_ATOMS: atom_id res chain seq x y z
N MET A 1 -0.28 54.22 26.50
CA MET A 1 -0.10 52.92 27.17
C MET A 1 -1.28 52.09 26.71
N LEU A 2 -1.05 51.17 25.78
CA LEU A 2 -2.12 50.31 25.23
C LEU A 2 -2.62 49.36 26.33
N ASP A 3 -3.91 49.07 26.31
CA ASP A 3 -4.58 48.16 27.24
C ASP A 3 -3.91 46.77 27.18
N PRO A 4 -3.47 46.18 28.31
CA PRO A 4 -2.90 44.83 28.34
C PRO A 4 -3.85 43.72 27.85
N TYR A 5 -5.13 44.01 27.59
CA TYR A 5 -6.08 43.09 26.96
C TYR A 5 -6.13 43.18 25.43
N GLU A 6 -5.50 44.17 24.79
CA GLU A 6 -5.44 44.26 23.31
C GLU A 6 -4.26 43.50 22.69
N ALA A 7 -3.40 42.86 23.50
CA ALA A 7 -2.28 42.05 23.03
C ALA A 7 -2.56 40.55 23.05
N ARG A 8 -3.81 40.13 22.77
CA ARG A 8 -4.03 38.76 22.29
C ARG A 8 -3.69 38.74 20.82
N GLU A 9 -2.45 38.38 20.52
CA GLU A 9 -2.08 37.87 19.21
C GLU A 9 -3.16 36.90 18.72
N GLU A 10 -3.61 37.08 17.48
CA GLU A 10 -4.34 36.05 16.74
C GLU A 10 -3.48 34.78 16.75
N ARG A 11 -3.64 33.92 17.76
CA ARG A 11 -3.19 32.54 17.67
C ARG A 11 -4.07 31.91 16.60
N LYS A 12 -3.57 31.89 15.38
CA LYS A 12 -4.16 31.11 14.31
C LYS A 12 -4.08 29.66 14.76
N ASP A 13 -5.23 29.09 15.14
CA ASP A 13 -5.31 27.69 15.50
C ASP A 13 -4.88 26.85 14.29
N PHE A 14 -3.73 26.18 14.41
CA PHE A 14 -3.19 25.35 13.34
C PHE A 14 -4.03 24.08 13.22
N THR A 15 -4.70 23.91 12.07
CA THR A 15 -5.54 22.75 11.80
C THR A 15 -4.80 21.70 10.98
N VAL A 16 -5.35 20.49 10.87
CA VAL A 16 -4.82 19.46 9.97
C VAL A 16 -4.75 19.97 8.52
N ALA A 17 -5.70 20.81 8.09
CA ALA A 17 -5.71 21.41 6.75
C ALA A 17 -4.57 22.42 6.52
N ASP A 18 -3.98 22.98 7.59
CA ASP A 18 -2.83 23.89 7.51
C ASP A 18 -1.50 23.15 7.33
N GLN A 19 -1.47 21.81 7.50
CA GLN A 19 -0.27 21.01 7.29
C GLN A 19 0.24 21.11 5.86
N ARG A 20 1.57 21.17 5.75
CA ARG A 20 2.31 21.12 4.49
C ARG A 20 3.40 20.07 4.64
N ALA A 21 3.52 19.21 3.64
CA ALA A 21 4.55 18.19 3.58
C ALA A 21 5.15 18.16 2.18
N TYR A 22 6.34 17.56 2.04
CA TYR A 22 6.95 17.31 0.75
C TYR A 22 7.01 15.82 0.51
N VAL A 23 6.61 15.39 -0.69
CA VAL A 23 6.80 14.02 -1.18
C VAL A 23 7.86 14.06 -2.28
N LEU A 24 8.85 13.17 -2.16
CA LEU A 24 9.95 13.05 -3.11
C LEU A 24 9.96 11.65 -3.71
N VAL A 25 10.21 11.56 -5.02
CA VAL A 25 10.50 10.29 -5.70
C VAL A 25 11.97 10.31 -6.09
N ILE A 26 12.69 9.27 -5.70
CA ILE A 26 14.13 9.13 -5.92
C ILE A 26 14.38 7.91 -6.81
N GLU A 27 15.09 8.11 -7.91
CA GLU A 27 15.63 7.03 -8.72
C GLU A 27 16.76 6.35 -7.95
N THR A 28 16.57 5.08 -7.60
CA THR A 28 17.47 4.36 -6.69
C THR A 28 18.84 4.08 -7.29
N GLU A 29 18.95 3.89 -8.61
CA GLU A 29 20.22 3.65 -9.30
C GLU A 29 21.15 4.86 -9.21
N THR A 30 20.63 6.07 -9.42
CA THR A 30 21.43 7.29 -9.49
C THR A 30 21.37 8.14 -8.21
N GLY A 31 20.40 7.87 -7.33
CA GLY A 31 20.08 8.68 -6.17
C GLY A 31 19.43 10.03 -6.50
N ARG A 32 19.04 10.27 -7.75
CA ARG A 32 18.47 11.56 -8.18
C ARG A 32 16.99 11.66 -7.83
N THR A 33 16.58 12.84 -7.35
CA THR A 33 15.16 13.16 -7.21
C THR A 33 14.54 13.40 -8.59
N VAL A 34 13.54 12.60 -8.95
CA VAL A 34 12.80 12.70 -10.23
C VAL A 34 11.47 13.44 -10.09
N ARG A 35 10.96 13.59 -8.87
CA ARG A 35 9.75 14.36 -8.54
C ARG A 35 9.85 14.95 -7.14
N THR A 36 9.40 16.18 -6.98
CA THR A 36 9.21 16.84 -5.67
C THR A 36 7.89 17.58 -5.68
N GLU A 37 7.01 17.27 -4.74
CA GLU A 37 5.70 17.92 -4.62
C GLU A 37 5.49 18.42 -3.19
N GLU A 38 5.08 19.68 -3.06
CA GLU A 38 4.51 20.20 -1.82
C GLU A 38 3.03 19.83 -1.78
N VAL A 39 2.62 19.08 -0.76
CA VAL A 39 1.24 18.66 -0.55
C VAL A 39 0.62 19.36 0.65
N LYS A 40 -0.68 19.63 0.55
CA LYS A 40 -1.46 20.33 1.58
C LYS A 40 -2.41 19.35 2.28
N GLY A 41 -2.54 19.51 3.59
CA GLY A 41 -3.28 18.58 4.45
C GLY A 41 -2.40 17.44 4.96
N LEU A 42 -3.00 16.55 5.73
CA LEU A 42 -2.34 15.34 6.22
C LEU A 42 -2.22 14.33 5.08
N ILE A 43 -1.03 13.78 4.88
CA ILE A 43 -0.84 12.64 3.98
C ILE A 43 -1.38 11.39 4.69
N LEU A 44 -2.35 10.72 4.08
CA LEU A 44 -2.89 9.45 4.56
C LEU A 44 -2.21 8.24 3.90
N GLY A 45 -1.82 8.38 2.63
CA GLY A 45 -1.21 7.31 1.86
C GLY A 45 -0.42 7.82 0.66
N GLN A 46 0.55 7.03 0.22
CA GLN A 46 1.34 7.31 -0.98
C GLN A 46 1.70 6.00 -1.67
N VAL A 47 1.57 5.95 -2.99
CA VAL A 47 1.90 4.77 -3.81
C VAL A 47 2.56 5.20 -5.12
N LEU A 48 3.27 4.24 -5.72
CA LEU A 48 3.87 4.38 -7.05
C LEU A 48 3.26 3.33 -7.97
N THR A 49 2.82 3.76 -9.15
CA THR A 49 2.65 2.89 -10.32
C THR A 49 3.95 2.91 -11.13
N ASN A 50 3.96 2.34 -12.33
CA ASN A 50 5.15 2.36 -13.19
C ASN A 50 5.59 3.77 -13.60
N ASP A 51 4.65 4.72 -13.71
CA ASP A 51 4.93 6.05 -14.23
C ASP A 51 4.21 7.19 -13.49
N THR A 52 3.54 6.92 -12.37
CA THR A 52 2.82 7.92 -11.58
C THR A 52 3.08 7.79 -10.08
N LEU A 53 3.29 8.95 -9.44
CA LEU A 53 3.16 9.10 -7.99
C LEU A 53 1.71 9.46 -7.65
N ALA A 54 1.07 8.71 -6.77
CA ALA A 54 -0.22 9.07 -6.20
C ALA A 54 -0.09 9.36 -4.70
N VAL A 55 -0.62 10.51 -4.27
CA VAL A 55 -0.62 10.93 -2.86
C VAL A 55 -2.05 11.19 -2.42
N GLU A 56 -2.49 10.50 -1.36
CA GLU A 56 -3.76 10.75 -0.69
C GLU A 56 -3.55 11.76 0.44
N THR A 57 -4.29 12.87 0.40
CA THR A 57 -4.34 13.84 1.50
C THR A 57 -5.74 14.02 2.06
N SER A 58 -5.80 14.48 3.31
CA SER A 58 -7.05 14.76 4.01
C SER A 58 -6.92 15.97 4.95
N GLN A 59 -8.06 16.57 5.27
CA GLN A 59 -8.24 17.60 6.29
C GLN A 59 -8.51 16.98 7.68
N ALA A 60 -8.54 15.65 7.79
CA ALA A 60 -8.68 14.89 9.02
C ALA A 60 -7.80 13.62 8.99
N TYR A 61 -7.86 12.79 10.04
CA TYR A 61 -7.12 11.52 10.13
C TYR A 61 -7.77 10.37 9.35
N TYR A 62 -8.70 10.67 8.45
CA TYR A 62 -9.44 9.71 7.61
C TYR A 62 -9.92 10.43 6.33
N PRO A 63 -10.19 9.72 5.23
CA PRO A 63 -10.55 10.36 3.97
C PRO A 63 -12.04 10.77 3.89
N GLY A 64 -12.94 9.99 4.50
CA GLY A 64 -14.39 10.23 4.42
C GLY A 64 -14.90 11.45 5.19
N GLY A 65 -16.16 11.83 4.93
CA GLY A 65 -16.84 12.88 5.69
C GLY A 65 -16.15 14.25 5.63
N ASN A 66 -15.85 14.83 6.80
CA ASN A 66 -15.12 16.09 6.93
C ASN A 66 -13.61 15.95 6.66
N GLY A 67 -13.12 14.73 6.37
CA GLY A 67 -11.76 14.53 5.88
C GLY A 67 -11.55 15.12 4.50
N HIS A 68 -12.57 15.14 3.65
CA HIS A 68 -12.44 15.64 2.27
C HIS A 68 -11.25 15.02 1.52
N GLY A 69 -11.11 13.70 1.65
CA GLY A 69 -10.03 12.91 1.08
C GLY A 69 -9.85 13.17 -0.40
N THR A 70 -8.59 13.34 -0.80
CA THR A 70 -8.22 13.68 -2.17
C THR A 70 -6.97 12.93 -2.57
N ILE A 71 -7.01 12.19 -3.67
CA ILE A 71 -5.84 11.61 -4.31
C ILE A 71 -5.37 12.55 -5.41
N THR A 72 -4.09 12.93 -5.36
CA THR A 72 -3.45 13.68 -6.43
C THR A 72 -2.43 12.80 -7.14
N THR A 73 -2.56 12.67 -8.46
CA THR A 73 -1.67 11.87 -9.30
C THR A 73 -0.72 12.74 -10.11
N TYR A 74 0.55 12.38 -10.06
CA TYR A 74 1.68 13.13 -10.60
C TYR A 74 2.48 12.25 -11.56
N PRO A 75 2.41 12.51 -12.89
CA PRO A 75 3.19 11.74 -13.86
C PRO A 75 4.70 11.92 -13.65
N LEU A 76 5.44 10.82 -13.64
CA LEU A 76 6.89 10.79 -13.46
C LEU A 76 7.63 11.13 -14.76
N ALA A 77 7.13 10.64 -15.90
CA ALA A 77 7.73 10.90 -17.22
C ALA A 77 7.61 12.37 -17.67
N LYS A 78 6.62 13.10 -17.13
CA LYS A 78 6.37 14.52 -17.44
C LYS A 78 6.12 15.31 -16.16
N PRO A 79 7.18 15.67 -15.40
CA PRO A 79 7.04 16.35 -14.11
C PRO A 79 6.27 17.68 -14.17
N THR A 80 6.28 18.36 -15.32
CA THR A 80 5.58 19.63 -15.57
C THR A 80 4.12 19.46 -15.99
N ALA A 81 3.65 18.24 -16.21
CA ALA A 81 2.25 17.99 -16.53
C ALA A 81 1.35 18.35 -15.34
N LYS A 82 0.15 18.83 -15.66
CA LYS A 82 -0.86 19.13 -14.65
C LYS A 82 -1.24 17.84 -13.91
N ALA A 83 -1.18 17.88 -12.58
CA ALA A 83 -1.64 16.78 -11.75
C ALA A 83 -3.16 16.58 -11.88
N ALA A 84 -3.61 15.33 -11.82
CA ALA A 84 -5.03 15.02 -11.71
C ALA A 84 -5.42 14.87 -10.23
N THR A 85 -6.66 15.24 -9.93
CA THR A 85 -7.19 15.28 -8.56
C THR A 85 -8.48 14.50 -8.51
N ILE A 86 -8.55 13.54 -7.59
CA ILE A 86 -9.62 12.55 -7.48
C ILE A 86 -10.16 12.63 -6.05
N PRO A 87 -11.40 13.10 -5.85
CA PRO A 87 -12.05 13.02 -4.54
C PRO A 87 -12.25 11.55 -4.12
N THR A 88 -11.99 11.24 -2.85
CA THR A 88 -12.16 9.88 -2.31
C THR A 88 -12.68 9.92 -0.88
N ASP A 89 -13.56 8.98 -0.54
CA ASP A 89 -13.94 8.64 0.83
C ASP A 89 -13.30 7.32 1.31
N LYS A 90 -12.50 6.70 0.45
CA LYS A 90 -11.77 5.43 0.66
C LYS A 90 -10.29 5.68 0.83
N TRP A 91 -9.63 4.76 1.54
CA TRP A 91 -8.19 4.78 1.82
C TRP A 91 -7.37 4.31 0.63
N LEU A 92 -6.30 5.02 0.28
CA LEU A 92 -5.31 4.59 -0.70
C LEU A 92 -4.36 3.56 -0.05
N VAL A 93 -4.49 2.29 -0.41
CA VAL A 93 -3.80 1.18 0.26
C VAL A 93 -2.73 0.49 -0.59
N GLY A 94 -2.69 0.75 -1.90
CA GLY A 94 -1.71 0.13 -2.78
C GLY A 94 -1.85 0.58 -4.23
N ALA A 95 -1.04 -0.03 -5.09
CA ALA A 95 -1.05 0.18 -6.52
C ALA A 95 -0.66 -1.11 -7.26
N THR A 96 -1.09 -1.18 -8.52
CA THR A 96 -0.58 -2.11 -9.53
C THR A 96 0.27 -1.33 -10.53
N GLN A 97 0.68 -1.94 -11.64
CA GLN A 97 1.46 -1.24 -12.67
C GLN A 97 0.81 0.03 -13.23
N ASP A 98 -0.53 0.11 -13.27
CA ASP A 98 -1.29 1.19 -13.92
C ASP A 98 -2.57 1.60 -13.16
N SER A 99 -2.79 1.04 -11.96
CA SER A 99 -4.01 1.28 -11.19
C SER A 99 -3.75 1.47 -9.70
N LEU A 100 -4.60 2.26 -9.04
CA LEU A 100 -4.59 2.51 -7.61
C LEU A 100 -5.59 1.58 -6.91
N LEU A 101 -5.27 1.17 -5.69
CA LEU A 101 -6.13 0.30 -4.87
C LEU A 101 -6.72 1.09 -3.71
N LEU A 102 -8.06 1.13 -3.64
CA LEU A 102 -8.80 1.84 -2.60
C LEU A 102 -9.60 0.88 -1.72
N ALA A 103 -9.43 1.00 -0.40
CA ALA A 103 -10.12 0.19 0.60
C ALA A 103 -11.17 1.01 1.37
N PRO A 104 -12.30 0.40 1.79
CA PRO A 104 -13.27 1.07 2.66
C PRO A 104 -12.72 1.35 4.07
N SER A 105 -11.68 0.63 4.51
CA SER A 105 -11.01 0.85 5.79
C SER A 105 -9.49 0.98 5.61
N ASN A 106 -8.82 1.60 6.57
CA ASN A 106 -7.35 1.73 6.55
C ASN A 106 -6.71 0.35 6.67
N MET A 107 -5.80 0.00 5.75
CA MET A 107 -5.09 -1.28 5.76
C MET A 107 -3.60 -1.19 6.16
N SER A 108 -3.15 -0.08 6.76
CA SER A 108 -1.72 0.14 7.07
C SER A 108 -1.18 -0.56 8.33
N GLN A 109 -2.02 -1.27 9.08
CA GLN A 109 -1.67 -1.81 10.42
C GLN A 109 -1.77 -3.34 10.58
N GLY A 110 -1.82 -4.14 9.51
CA GLY A 110 -1.71 -5.61 9.61
C GLY A 110 -2.82 -6.39 8.90
N HIS A 111 -3.33 -7.43 9.55
CA HIS A 111 -4.39 -8.29 9.02
C HIS A 111 -5.76 -7.65 9.24
N PHE A 112 -6.51 -7.45 8.17
CA PHE A 112 -7.85 -6.89 8.23
C PHE A 112 -8.89 -7.93 7.84
N GLY A 113 -10.09 -7.75 8.37
CA GLY A 113 -11.24 -8.49 7.86
C GLY A 113 -11.35 -8.36 6.34
N ALA A 114 -11.66 -9.49 5.69
CA ALA A 114 -11.82 -9.56 4.25
C ALA A 114 -12.75 -8.45 3.74
N GLN A 115 -12.25 -7.60 2.83
CA GLN A 115 -12.96 -6.44 2.30
C GLN A 115 -12.73 -6.27 0.79
N PRO A 116 -13.64 -5.59 0.07
CA PRO A 116 -13.43 -5.31 -1.34
C PRO A 116 -12.45 -4.13 -1.53
N LEU A 117 -11.55 -4.26 -2.50
CA LEU A 117 -10.75 -3.16 -3.02
C LEU A 117 -11.32 -2.64 -4.34
N THR A 118 -11.46 -1.33 -4.45
CA THR A 118 -11.76 -0.67 -5.73
C THR A 118 -10.45 -0.41 -6.48
N ARG A 119 -10.36 -0.87 -7.73
CA ARG A 119 -9.26 -0.50 -8.64
C ARG A 119 -9.64 0.76 -9.40
N LEU A 120 -8.76 1.74 -9.36
CA LEU A 120 -8.93 3.02 -10.01
C LEU A 120 -7.80 3.25 -11.01
N SER A 121 -8.10 3.70 -12.23
CA SER A 121 -7.05 4.25 -13.09
C SER A 121 -6.44 5.50 -12.44
N GLU A 122 -5.25 5.87 -12.87
CA GLU A 122 -4.55 7.09 -12.42
C GLU A 122 -5.30 8.41 -12.72
N SER A 123 -6.30 8.34 -13.61
CA SER A 123 -7.19 9.43 -13.98
C SER A 123 -8.50 9.49 -13.18
N GLY A 124 -8.76 8.50 -12.31
CA GLY A 124 -9.94 8.47 -11.45
C GLY A 124 -11.12 7.65 -11.95
N HIS A 125 -10.98 6.91 -13.05
CA HIS A 125 -12.02 5.96 -13.49
C HIS A 125 -11.91 4.63 -12.75
N VAL A 126 -13.03 4.10 -12.27
CA VAL A 126 -13.09 2.74 -11.70
C VAL A 126 -12.86 1.73 -12.82
N VAL A 127 -11.83 0.90 -12.67
CA VAL A 127 -11.45 -0.14 -13.64
C VAL A 127 -11.79 -1.55 -13.16
N GLY A 128 -12.16 -1.72 -11.88
CA GLY A 128 -12.62 -3.00 -11.37
C GLY A 128 -12.73 -3.05 -9.84
N THR A 129 -13.08 -4.22 -9.33
CA THR A 129 -13.16 -4.52 -7.90
C THR A 129 -12.52 -5.87 -7.64
N VAL A 130 -11.75 -5.98 -6.56
CA VAL A 130 -11.19 -7.23 -6.05
C VAL A 130 -11.87 -7.55 -4.72
N THR A 131 -12.45 -8.74 -4.58
CA THR A 131 -13.21 -9.12 -3.39
C THR A 131 -12.35 -9.93 -2.41
N GLY A 132 -12.75 -9.95 -1.14
CA GLY A 132 -12.20 -10.83 -0.12
C GLY A 132 -10.78 -10.51 0.34
N VAL A 133 -10.27 -9.30 0.08
CA VAL A 133 -8.89 -8.92 0.34
C VAL A 133 -8.66 -8.70 1.83
N THR A 134 -7.66 -9.38 2.39
CA THR A 134 -7.23 -9.26 3.78
C THR A 134 -5.89 -8.51 3.89
N GLU A 135 -5.06 -8.57 2.85
CA GLU A 135 -3.71 -8.00 2.81
C GLU A 135 -3.38 -7.41 1.42
N VAL A 136 -2.61 -6.32 1.42
CA VAL A 136 -2.07 -5.67 0.22
C VAL A 136 -0.56 -5.65 0.34
N TYR A 137 0.13 -6.18 -0.67
CA TYR A 137 1.58 -6.21 -0.72
C TYR A 137 2.10 -5.33 -1.87
N ARG A 138 3.38 -4.98 -1.79
CA ARG A 138 4.07 -4.24 -2.86
C ARG A 138 4.08 -5.05 -4.16
N GLY A 139 4.11 -4.32 -5.26
CA GLY A 139 4.20 -4.93 -6.58
C GLY A 139 2.89 -5.57 -7.06
N GLY A 140 1.74 -5.04 -6.64
CA GLY A 140 0.44 -5.43 -7.19
C GLY A 140 -0.12 -6.76 -6.68
N TRP A 141 0.39 -7.28 -5.56
CA TRP A 141 -0.11 -8.51 -4.94
C TRP A 141 -1.14 -8.22 -3.86
N VAL A 142 -2.15 -9.09 -3.76
CA VAL A 142 -3.11 -9.10 -2.65
C VAL A 142 -3.25 -10.51 -2.07
N GLY A 143 -3.35 -10.59 -0.75
CA GLY A 143 -3.83 -11.77 -0.05
C GLY A 143 -5.34 -11.69 0.09
N ARG A 144 -6.06 -12.77 -0.27
CA ARG A 144 -7.51 -12.82 -0.12
C ARG A 144 -7.99 -14.16 0.42
N VAL A 145 -9.18 -14.13 1.01
CA VAL A 145 -9.94 -15.35 1.31
C VAL A 145 -10.78 -15.71 0.09
N LYS A 146 -10.44 -16.83 -0.53
CA LYS A 146 -11.19 -17.40 -1.66
C LYS A 146 -12.67 -17.55 -1.30
N ASP A 147 -13.54 -17.05 -2.17
CA ASP A 147 -15.01 -17.05 -2.02
C ASP A 147 -15.52 -16.33 -0.73
N GLY A 148 -14.66 -15.59 -0.04
CA GLY A 148 -15.00 -14.78 1.13
C GLY A 148 -15.68 -13.48 0.72
N THR A 149 -16.92 -13.28 1.16
CA THR A 149 -17.68 -12.06 0.87
C THR A 149 -17.77 -11.08 2.05
N ASP A 150 -17.54 -11.53 3.29
CA ASP A 150 -17.53 -10.72 4.52
C ASP A 150 -16.73 -11.41 5.65
N SER A 151 -16.12 -10.60 6.53
CA SER A 151 -15.01 -10.92 7.45
C SER A 151 -15.36 -11.66 8.75
N LYS A 152 -14.44 -12.52 9.20
CA LYS A 152 -14.12 -12.67 10.64
C LYS A 152 -12.87 -11.84 10.97
N ASP A 153 -12.75 -11.38 12.22
CA ASP A 153 -11.48 -10.80 12.70
C ASP A 153 -10.39 -11.87 12.58
N GLU A 154 -9.25 -11.52 11.97
CA GLU A 154 -8.06 -12.37 11.76
C GLU A 154 -8.13 -13.44 10.65
N ASP A 155 -8.84 -13.19 9.55
CA ASP A 155 -8.76 -14.09 8.38
C ASP A 155 -7.35 -14.05 7.75
N THR A 156 -6.67 -15.19 7.71
CA THR A 156 -5.42 -15.35 6.96
C THR A 156 -5.73 -15.56 5.47
N PRO A 157 -4.91 -14.99 4.56
CA PRO A 157 -5.13 -15.18 3.13
C PRO A 157 -5.04 -16.66 2.76
N THR A 158 -6.02 -17.15 2.00
CA THR A 158 -6.00 -18.52 1.45
C THR A 158 -5.41 -18.58 0.05
N GLU A 159 -5.37 -17.44 -0.63
CA GLU A 159 -4.69 -17.31 -1.92
C GLU A 159 -4.03 -15.93 -2.06
N LEU A 160 -2.94 -15.90 -2.82
CA LEU A 160 -2.29 -14.69 -3.32
C LEU A 160 -2.71 -14.46 -4.76
N VAL A 161 -3.03 -13.22 -5.11
CA VAL A 161 -3.39 -12.81 -6.47
C VAL A 161 -2.50 -11.67 -6.92
N HIS A 162 -1.84 -11.83 -8.07
CA HIS A 162 -1.15 -10.74 -8.75
C HIS A 162 -2.14 -10.00 -9.65
N LEU A 163 -2.44 -8.74 -9.35
CA LEU A 163 -3.55 -8.01 -9.96
C LEU A 163 -3.32 -7.60 -11.43
N ASP A 164 -2.06 -7.59 -11.88
CA ASP A 164 -1.71 -7.27 -13.27
C ASP A 164 -1.73 -8.51 -14.16
N SER A 165 -1.18 -9.65 -13.70
CA SER A 165 -1.17 -10.90 -14.50
C SER A 165 -2.40 -11.78 -14.28
N GLY A 166 -3.13 -11.59 -13.18
CA GLY A 166 -4.23 -12.46 -12.76
C GLY A 166 -3.79 -13.81 -12.19
N VAL A 167 -2.47 -14.05 -12.07
CA VAL A 167 -1.94 -15.28 -11.48
C VAL A 167 -2.39 -15.38 -10.04
N THR A 168 -2.78 -16.60 -9.67
CA THR A 168 -3.32 -16.92 -8.36
C THR A 168 -2.56 -18.12 -7.79
N THR A 169 -2.14 -18.01 -6.54
CA THR A 169 -1.36 -19.04 -5.83
C THR A 169 -2.06 -19.41 -4.53
N ASP A 170 -2.35 -20.69 -4.34
CA ASP A 170 -2.89 -21.19 -3.06
C ASP A 170 -1.82 -21.10 -1.97
N VAL A 171 -2.17 -20.43 -0.87
CA VAL A 171 -1.31 -20.26 0.31
C VAL A 171 -2.04 -20.65 1.60
N ALA A 172 -3.10 -21.46 1.51
CA ALA A 172 -3.90 -21.81 2.66
C ALA A 172 -3.05 -22.51 3.74
N GLY A 173 -3.05 -21.93 4.95
CA GLY A 173 -2.26 -22.44 6.08
C GLY A 173 -0.75 -22.24 5.93
N LEU A 174 -0.30 -21.43 4.97
CA LEU A 174 1.08 -21.00 4.82
C LEU A 174 1.25 -19.58 5.37
N LYS A 175 2.47 -19.27 5.76
CA LYS A 175 2.87 -17.91 6.14
C LYS A 175 3.41 -17.19 4.91
N VAL A 176 2.95 -15.96 4.71
CA VAL A 176 3.43 -15.05 3.67
C VAL A 176 4.17 -13.90 4.33
N GLU A 177 5.39 -13.61 3.87
CA GLU A 177 6.18 -12.46 4.33
C GLU A 177 6.70 -11.67 3.13
N GLU A 178 6.60 -10.34 3.17
CA GLU A 178 7.29 -9.49 2.20
C GLU A 178 8.80 -9.60 2.39
N VAL A 179 9.51 -9.81 1.28
CA VAL A 179 10.97 -9.85 1.22
C VAL A 179 11.48 -8.91 0.14
N ALA A 180 12.66 -8.32 0.37
CA ALA A 180 13.35 -7.57 -0.66
C ALA A 180 14.08 -8.56 -1.58
N LEU A 181 13.72 -8.59 -2.86
CA LEU A 181 14.49 -9.27 -3.90
C LEU A 181 15.42 -8.27 -4.59
N PRO A 182 16.48 -8.73 -5.25
CA PRO A 182 17.45 -7.81 -5.87
C PRO A 182 16.88 -6.96 -7.00
N THR A 183 15.79 -7.40 -7.64
CA THR A 183 15.15 -6.68 -8.74
C THR A 183 13.81 -6.04 -8.36
N ALA A 184 13.14 -6.49 -7.29
CA ALA A 184 11.82 -5.99 -6.89
C ALA A 184 11.42 -6.44 -5.47
N ALA A 185 10.21 -6.05 -5.04
CA ALA A 185 9.57 -6.71 -3.90
C ALA A 185 9.21 -8.17 -4.28
N GLY A 186 9.27 -9.05 -3.29
CA GLY A 186 8.81 -10.42 -3.41
C GLY A 186 8.05 -10.89 -2.17
N LEU A 187 7.43 -12.06 -2.31
CA LEU A 187 6.71 -12.72 -1.24
C LEU A 187 7.37 -14.07 -0.95
N LEU A 188 7.86 -14.25 0.28
CA LEU A 188 8.34 -15.53 0.76
C LEU A 188 7.16 -16.30 1.35
N VAL A 189 6.91 -17.49 0.80
CA VAL A 189 5.87 -18.38 1.30
C VAL A 189 6.52 -19.54 2.05
N SER A 190 6.10 -19.73 3.29
CA SER A 190 6.74 -20.67 4.20
C SER A 190 5.73 -21.49 4.99
N ARG A 191 6.13 -22.70 5.38
CA ARG A 191 5.35 -23.57 6.25
C ARG A 191 5.85 -23.42 7.67
N GLU A 192 4.97 -22.97 8.56
CA GLU A 192 5.24 -22.98 9.99
C GLU A 192 4.97 -24.36 10.58
N THR A 193 5.88 -24.84 11.42
CA THR A 193 5.73 -26.09 12.18
C THR A 193 6.09 -25.82 13.62
N THR A 194 5.15 -26.08 14.51
CA THR A 194 5.34 -25.92 15.95
C THR A 194 5.61 -27.28 16.58
N THR A 195 6.73 -27.39 17.30
CA THR A 195 7.12 -28.59 18.04
C THR A 195 7.22 -28.29 19.54
N GLY A 196 6.85 -29.25 20.38
CA GLY A 196 6.81 -29.09 21.83
C GLY A 196 5.47 -28.53 22.34
N GLU A 197 5.30 -28.50 23.67
CA GLU A 197 4.07 -28.05 24.33
C GLU A 197 4.37 -26.95 25.37
N GLY A 198 3.40 -26.06 25.59
CA GLY A 198 3.49 -24.98 26.58
C GLY A 198 4.63 -23.98 26.30
N GLN A 199 5.34 -23.58 27.36
CA GLN A 199 6.46 -22.62 27.27
C GLN A 199 7.68 -23.13 26.49
N ASN A 200 7.74 -24.43 26.18
CA ASN A 200 8.81 -25.04 25.40
C ASN A 200 8.43 -25.23 23.92
N SER A 201 7.29 -24.68 23.49
CA SER A 201 6.90 -24.70 22.09
C SER A 201 7.88 -23.85 21.25
N LYS A 202 8.30 -24.42 20.12
CA LYS A 202 9.16 -23.75 19.15
C LYS A 202 8.50 -23.81 17.78
N THR A 203 8.20 -22.65 17.21
CA THR A 203 7.75 -22.51 15.82
C THR A 203 8.97 -22.36 14.93
N THR A 204 9.05 -23.20 13.91
CA THR A 204 10.06 -23.10 12.84
C THR A 204 9.35 -22.79 11.54
N SER A 205 9.85 -21.82 10.78
CA SER A 205 9.35 -21.49 9.45
C SER A 205 10.26 -22.08 8.39
N THR A 206 9.72 -22.92 7.51
CA THR A 206 10.45 -23.57 6.41
C THR A 206 10.02 -22.98 5.07
N PRO A 207 10.89 -22.27 4.34
CA PRO A 207 10.60 -21.76 3.00
C PRO A 207 10.05 -22.86 2.08
N GLN A 208 9.02 -22.55 1.30
CA GLN A 208 8.47 -23.46 0.28
C GLN A 208 8.80 -22.94 -1.12
N PHE A 209 8.51 -21.67 -1.36
CA PHE A 209 8.78 -20.96 -2.60
C PHE A 209 8.76 -19.45 -2.34
N TRP A 210 9.15 -18.67 -3.34
CA TRP A 210 8.96 -17.22 -3.33
C TRP A 210 8.32 -16.74 -4.63
N LEU A 211 7.70 -15.57 -4.60
CA LEU A 211 7.05 -14.93 -5.75
C LEU A 211 7.71 -13.57 -6.00
N SER A 212 7.93 -13.21 -7.26
CA SER A 212 8.44 -11.89 -7.65
C SER A 212 7.29 -10.99 -8.09
N ALA A 213 7.41 -9.69 -7.85
CA ALA A 213 6.59 -8.70 -8.54
C ALA A 213 7.15 -8.31 -9.93
N ALA A 214 8.37 -8.72 -10.28
CA ALA A 214 9.05 -8.32 -11.52
C ALA A 214 8.87 -9.32 -12.68
N ASP A 215 8.22 -10.45 -12.47
CA ASP A 215 7.98 -11.47 -13.50
C ASP A 215 6.48 -11.77 -13.66
N ASP A 216 6.13 -12.97 -14.11
CA ASP A 216 4.74 -13.39 -14.33
C ASP A 216 4.03 -13.82 -13.03
N GLY A 217 4.72 -13.85 -11.90
CA GLY A 217 4.20 -14.30 -10.61
C GLY A 217 4.23 -15.82 -10.43
N HIS A 218 5.03 -16.55 -11.20
CA HIS A 218 5.25 -17.97 -10.95
C HIS A 218 6.04 -18.23 -9.65
N PRO A 219 5.83 -19.38 -9.00
CA PRO A 219 6.62 -19.78 -7.84
C PRO A 219 8.07 -20.13 -8.19
N HIS A 220 8.99 -19.56 -7.43
CA HIS A 220 10.43 -19.82 -7.50
C HIS A 220 10.91 -20.66 -6.33
N THR A 221 11.91 -21.51 -6.55
CA THR A 221 12.45 -22.41 -5.51
C THR A 221 13.97 -22.36 -5.39
N GLU A 222 14.63 -21.66 -6.32
CA GLU A 222 16.03 -21.30 -6.20
C GLU A 222 16.29 -20.49 -4.94
N ASN A 223 17.51 -20.59 -4.43
CA ASN A 223 17.88 -19.98 -3.17
C ASN A 223 17.97 -18.45 -3.32
N LEU A 224 17.22 -17.72 -2.48
CA LEU A 224 17.21 -16.26 -2.43
C LEU A 224 18.62 -15.65 -2.24
N GLU A 225 19.52 -16.35 -1.53
CA GLU A 225 20.91 -15.91 -1.32
C GLU A 225 21.77 -15.96 -2.59
N GLN A 226 21.33 -16.65 -3.65
CA GLN A 226 22.09 -16.73 -4.91
C GLN A 226 22.03 -15.43 -5.73
N PHE A 227 21.11 -14.53 -5.38
CA PHE A 227 21.02 -13.21 -6.02
C PHE A 227 21.80 -12.12 -5.27
N SER A 228 22.88 -12.47 -4.54
CA SER A 228 23.85 -11.45 -4.13
C SER A 228 24.42 -10.79 -5.40
N THR A 229 24.04 -9.56 -5.66
CA THR A 229 24.50 -8.76 -6.79
C THR A 229 26.02 -8.69 -6.79
N LYS A 230 26.64 -9.07 -7.92
CA LYS A 230 28.01 -8.68 -8.27
C LYS A 230 28.11 -7.19 -8.50
#